data_AF-A0A8T5MR54-F1
#
_entry.id   AF-A0A8T5MR54-F1
#
_cell.length_a   1.000
_cell.length_b   1.000
_cell.length_c   1.000
_cell.angle_alpha   90.00
_cell.angle_beta   90.00
_cell.angle_gamma   90.00
#
_symmetry.space_group_name_H-M   'P 1'
#
loop_
_entity.id
_entity.type
_entity.pdbx_description
1 polymer ?
#
loop_
_entity_poly.entity_id
_entity_poly.type
_entity_poly.pdbx_seq_one_letter_code
_entity_poly.pdbx_strand_id
1 'polypeptide(L)'
;MKSGKLVIDLSRKLEKELKTFSKKIAVAGSIRRGERYPKDIDLVLIPKERVKLEDFMKKIGKFVEGGEHESTWKIEGVKVELYYTNKEEWGAELLAYSGKKGSNIGLRSVAKRKGMKLNQYGLFKDGRRLAGKTEKEIYEKLGRKYKKPEDR
;
A
#
# COMPACT_ATOMS: atom_id res chain seq x y z
N MET A 1 6.80 -24.77 1.01
CA MET A 1 6.04 -23.50 1.09
C MET A 1 6.34 -22.86 2.44
N LYS A 2 6.59 -21.55 2.51
CA LYS A 2 6.70 -20.86 3.80
C LYS A 2 5.32 -20.77 4.44
N SER A 3 5.24 -20.95 5.75
CA SER A 3 3.98 -20.80 6.49
C SER A 3 3.51 -19.35 6.44
N GLY A 4 2.22 -19.13 6.16
CA GLY A 4 1.61 -17.79 6.19
C GLY A 4 1.85 -17.07 7.52
N LYS A 5 1.94 -17.82 8.63
CA LYS A 5 2.32 -17.29 9.95
C LYS A 5 3.68 -16.58 9.93
N LEU A 6 4.68 -17.16 9.26
CA LEU A 6 6.03 -16.56 9.17
C LEU A 6 5.99 -15.24 8.41
N VAL A 7 5.22 -15.16 7.31
CA VAL A 7 5.07 -13.94 6.53
C VAL A 7 4.38 -12.83 7.34
N ILE A 8 3.34 -13.18 8.11
CA ILE A 8 2.63 -12.24 8.99
C ILE A 8 3.52 -11.78 10.15
N ASP A 9 4.28 -12.68 10.77
CA ASP A 9 5.17 -12.34 11.87
C ASP A 9 6.31 -11.42 11.37
N LEU A 10 6.86 -11.70 10.18
CA LEU A 10 7.84 -10.84 9.53
C LEU A 10 7.26 -9.47 9.17
N SER A 11 6.03 -9.39 8.66
CA SER A 11 5.42 -8.09 8.31
C SER A 11 5.25 -7.19 9.54
N ARG A 12 4.85 -7.75 10.67
CA ARG A 12 4.72 -7.01 11.95
C ARG A 12 6.07 -6.52 12.46
N LYS A 13 7.11 -7.35 12.36
CA LYS A 13 8.48 -6.97 12.71
C LYS A 13 8.95 -5.80 11.83
N LEU A 14 8.81 -5.93 10.52
CA LEU A 14 9.21 -4.89 9.56
C LEU A 14 8.43 -3.58 9.77
N GLU A 15 7.11 -3.65 9.96
CA GLU A 15 6.30 -2.46 10.25
C GLU A 15 6.80 -1.73 11.51
N LYS A 16 7.15 -2.47 12.57
CA LYS A 16 7.69 -1.90 13.81
C LYS A 16 9.06 -1.25 13.60
N GLU A 17 9.99 -1.93 12.92
CA GLU A 17 11.34 -1.42 12.67
C GLU A 17 11.30 -0.19 11.75
N LEU A 18 10.57 -0.27 10.64
CA LEU A 18 10.48 0.78 9.63
C LEU A 18 9.67 2.00 10.08
N LYS A 19 8.89 1.88 11.16
CA LYS A 19 8.22 3.02 11.81
C LYS A 19 9.21 4.11 12.25
N THR A 20 10.43 3.74 12.63
CA THR A 20 11.47 4.71 13.01
C THR A 20 11.89 5.61 11.84
N PHE A 21 11.90 5.06 10.62
CA PHE A 21 12.26 5.74 9.38
C PHE A 21 11.08 6.37 8.64
N SER A 22 9.85 6.20 9.15
CA SER A 22 8.63 6.59 8.44
C SER A 22 7.80 7.58 9.27
N LYS A 23 7.29 8.63 8.63
CA LYS A 23 6.26 9.52 9.22
C LYS A 23 4.96 8.77 9.44
N LYS A 24 4.66 7.81 8.56
CA LYS A 24 3.52 6.89 8.63
C LYS A 24 3.86 5.61 7.88
N ILE A 25 3.37 4.48 8.36
CA ILE A 25 3.56 3.15 7.75
C ILE A 25 2.33 2.29 8.03
N ALA A 26 2.00 1.40 7.10
CA ALA A 26 0.97 0.39 7.28
C ALA A 26 1.26 -0.83 6.39
N VAL A 27 1.01 -2.01 6.93
CA VAL A 27 0.88 -3.24 6.13
C VAL A 27 -0.34 -3.13 5.21
N ALA A 28 -0.13 -3.44 3.92
CA ALA A 28 -1.13 -3.45 2.86
C ALA A 28 -1.37 -4.89 2.38
N GLY A 29 -1.83 -5.04 1.12
CA GLY A 29 -1.82 -6.34 0.48
C GLY A 29 -2.82 -7.34 1.03
N SER A 30 -2.50 -8.61 0.82
CA SER A 30 -3.24 -9.77 1.32
C SER A 30 -3.28 -9.83 2.84
N ILE A 31 -2.19 -9.44 3.50
CA ILE A 31 -2.10 -9.41 4.97
C ILE A 31 -3.12 -8.44 5.55
N ARG A 32 -3.24 -7.23 5.00
CA ARG A 32 -4.25 -6.25 5.44
C ARG A 32 -5.68 -6.71 5.23
N ARG A 33 -5.93 -7.60 4.26
CA ARG A 33 -7.27 -8.20 4.02
C ARG A 33 -7.56 -9.42 4.91
N GLY A 34 -6.62 -9.84 5.75
CA GLY A 34 -6.78 -11.00 6.62
C GLY A 34 -6.64 -12.35 5.89
N GLU A 35 -5.92 -12.40 4.78
CA GLU A 35 -5.70 -13.65 4.05
C GLU A 35 -4.89 -14.65 4.90
N ARG A 36 -5.30 -15.92 4.92
CA ARG A 36 -4.72 -16.93 5.83
C ARG A 36 -3.28 -17.33 5.46
N TYR A 37 -2.94 -17.26 4.18
CA TYR A 37 -1.66 -17.74 3.65
C TYR A 37 -1.01 -16.71 2.70
N PRO A 38 -0.64 -15.52 3.21
CA PRO A 38 0.04 -14.51 2.41
C PRO A 38 1.42 -15.02 1.97
N LYS A 39 1.85 -14.62 0.77
CA LYS A 39 3.09 -15.07 0.13
C LYS A 39 4.19 -14.00 0.16
N ASP A 40 3.78 -12.75 0.17
CA ASP A 40 4.59 -11.54 0.14
C ASP A 40 4.07 -10.52 1.17
N ILE A 41 4.84 -9.45 1.32
CA ILE A 41 4.56 -8.36 2.26
C ILE A 41 4.52 -7.06 1.46
N ASP A 42 3.38 -6.38 1.52
CA ASP A 42 3.20 -5.04 0.97
C ASP A 42 3.21 -4.02 2.10
N LEU A 43 4.05 -2.99 2.03
CA LEU A 43 4.11 -1.91 3.02
C LEU A 43 3.95 -0.56 2.32
N VAL A 44 2.96 0.22 2.73
CA VAL A 44 2.79 1.61 2.30
C VAL A 44 3.36 2.52 3.37
N LEU A 45 4.27 3.42 2.99
CA LEU A 45 4.94 4.31 3.95
C LEU A 45 5.23 5.71 3.41
N ILE A 46 5.24 6.67 4.31
CA ILE A 46 5.72 8.04 4.06
C ILE A 46 7.11 8.14 4.70
N PRO A 47 8.20 8.15 3.93
CA PRO A 47 9.55 8.15 4.50
C PRO A 47 9.84 9.49 5.21
N LYS A 48 10.60 9.44 6.31
CA LYS A 48 11.20 10.65 6.92
C LYS A 48 12.40 11.11 6.09
N GLU A 49 13.30 10.17 5.81
CA GLU A 49 14.51 10.33 5.00
C GLU A 49 14.73 9.05 4.20
N ARG A 50 14.62 9.14 2.87
CA ARG A 50 14.61 7.96 2.00
C ARG A 50 15.91 7.15 2.06
N VAL A 51 17.05 7.84 2.05
CA VAL A 51 18.39 7.22 2.08
C VAL A 51 18.59 6.37 3.34
N LYS A 52 18.23 6.90 4.52
CA LYS A 52 18.38 6.16 5.79
C LYS A 52 17.51 4.90 5.85
N LEU A 53 16.29 4.96 5.30
CA LEU A 53 15.42 3.81 5.19
C LEU A 53 16.05 2.74 4.27
N GLU A 54 16.56 3.13 3.12
CA GLU A 54 17.18 2.20 2.17
C GLU A 54 18.47 1.60 2.72
N ASP A 55 19.30 2.36 3.42
CA ASP A 55 20.50 1.85 4.08
C ASP A 55 20.18 0.85 5.19
N PHE A 56 19.07 1.04 5.90
CA PHE A 56 18.57 0.02 6.83
C PHE A 56 18.09 -1.23 6.07
N MET A 57 17.32 -1.07 5.00
CA MET A 57 16.83 -2.20 4.20
C MET A 57 17.98 -3.05 3.62
N LYS A 58 19.07 -2.42 3.16
CA LYS A 58 20.29 -3.12 2.70
C LYS A 58 20.93 -4.00 3.78
N LYS A 59 20.77 -3.67 5.07
CA LYS A 59 21.32 -4.46 6.18
C LYS A 59 20.50 -5.70 6.48
N ILE A 60 19.20 -5.69 6.18
CA ILE A 60 18.26 -6.76 6.55
C ILE A 60 17.79 -7.61 5.36
N GLY A 61 18.07 -7.18 4.12
CA GLY A 61 17.59 -7.87 2.93
C GLY A 61 18.39 -7.57 1.67
N LYS A 62 18.12 -8.38 0.64
CA LYS A 62 18.69 -8.19 -0.69
C LYS A 62 17.77 -7.31 -1.53
N PHE A 63 18.31 -6.23 -2.09
CA PHE A 63 17.60 -5.42 -3.08
C PHE A 63 17.31 -6.23 -4.35
N VAL A 64 16.11 -6.08 -4.91
CA VAL A 64 15.69 -6.72 -6.16
C VAL A 64 15.59 -5.69 -7.27
N GLU A 65 14.72 -4.70 -7.08
CA GLU A 65 14.45 -3.62 -8.03
C GLU A 65 13.77 -2.44 -7.31
N GLY A 66 13.68 -1.29 -7.95
CA GLY A 66 12.99 -0.13 -7.39
C GLY A 66 13.32 1.18 -8.06
N GLY A 67 12.61 2.22 -7.65
CA GLY A 67 12.76 3.60 -8.12
C GLY A 67 12.17 4.61 -7.14
N GLU A 68 11.69 5.72 -7.67
CA GLU A 68 11.18 6.84 -6.87
C GLU A 68 10.00 6.43 -5.96
N HIS A 69 9.04 5.69 -6.51
CA HIS A 69 7.76 5.39 -5.83
C HIS A 69 7.68 4.02 -5.18
N GLU A 70 8.56 3.08 -5.53
CA GLU A 70 8.52 1.74 -4.94
C GLU A 70 9.88 1.07 -4.92
N SER A 71 10.04 0.06 -4.06
CA SER A 71 11.18 -0.86 -4.10
C SER A 71 10.81 -2.26 -3.62
N THR A 72 11.49 -3.24 -4.20
CA THR A 72 11.29 -4.66 -3.91
C THR A 72 12.56 -5.23 -3.28
N TRP A 73 12.36 -5.98 -2.21
CA TRP A 73 13.42 -6.60 -1.41
C TRP A 73 13.12 -8.07 -1.19
N LYS A 74 14.17 -8.85 -0.95
CA LYS A 74 14.08 -10.23 -0.49
C LYS A 74 14.67 -10.31 0.92
N ILE A 75 13.80 -10.48 1.92
CA ILE A 75 14.16 -10.56 3.35
C ILE A 75 13.80 -11.93 3.87
N GLU A 76 14.78 -12.65 4.40
CA GLU A 76 14.63 -14.05 4.85
C GLU A 76 14.03 -14.96 3.76
N GLY A 77 14.15 -14.59 2.49
CA GLY A 77 13.56 -15.24 1.32
C GLY A 77 12.10 -14.91 1.03
N VAL A 78 11.49 -13.94 1.72
CA VAL A 78 10.12 -13.41 1.46
C VAL A 78 10.26 -12.17 0.58
N LYS A 79 9.37 -12.01 -0.41
CA LYS A 79 9.30 -10.78 -1.21
C LYS A 79 8.64 -9.69 -0.37
N VAL A 80 9.29 -8.54 -0.26
CA VAL A 80 8.80 -7.36 0.47
C VAL A 80 8.78 -6.18 -0.47
N GLU A 81 7.61 -5.61 -0.70
CA GLU A 81 7.40 -4.41 -1.50
C GLU A 81 7.16 -3.21 -0.59
N LEU A 82 7.93 -2.15 -0.80
CA LEU A 82 7.76 -0.86 -0.14
C LEU A 82 7.20 0.13 -1.15
N TYR A 83 6.02 0.70 -0.86
CA TYR A 83 5.38 1.75 -1.64
C TYR A 83 5.54 3.09 -0.92
N TYR A 84 6.19 4.04 -1.58
CA TYR A 84 6.54 5.33 -1.03
C TYR A 84 5.55 6.39 -1.47
N THR A 85 4.96 7.06 -0.48
CA THR A 85 3.88 8.01 -0.72
C THR A 85 4.00 9.25 0.15
N ASN A 86 3.03 10.15 0.03
CA ASN A 86 2.92 11.36 0.84
C ASN A 86 1.54 11.45 1.53
N LYS A 87 1.34 12.49 2.35
CA LYS A 87 0.11 12.65 3.16
C LYS A 87 -1.15 12.80 2.30
N GLU A 88 -1.03 13.39 1.11
CA GLU A 88 -2.13 13.67 0.21
C GLU A 88 -2.57 12.43 -0.60
N GLU A 89 -1.70 11.42 -0.67
CA GLU A 89 -1.87 10.19 -1.47
C GLU A 89 -2.12 8.95 -0.60
N TRP A 90 -1.85 9.06 0.70
CA TRP A 90 -1.88 7.95 1.66
C TRP A 90 -3.09 7.01 1.52
N GLY A 91 -4.29 7.56 1.41
CA GLY A 91 -5.52 6.78 1.30
C GLY A 91 -5.68 6.10 -0.06
N ALA A 92 -5.25 6.77 -1.13
CA ALA A 92 -5.30 6.21 -2.48
C ALA A 92 -4.25 5.11 -2.68
N GLU A 93 -3.05 5.29 -2.13
CA GLU A 93 -1.98 4.29 -2.15
C GLU A 93 -2.41 3.03 -1.39
N LEU A 94 -2.91 3.20 -0.16
CA LEU A 94 -3.47 2.10 0.62
C LEU A 94 -4.60 1.37 -0.13
N LEU A 95 -5.48 2.10 -0.80
CA LEU A 95 -6.57 1.50 -1.57
C LEU A 95 -6.04 0.71 -2.77
N ALA A 96 -5.05 1.26 -3.49
CA ALA A 96 -4.44 0.64 -4.65
C ALA A 96 -3.78 -0.70 -4.30
N TYR A 97 -3.07 -0.77 -3.16
CA TYR A 97 -2.32 -1.95 -2.76
C TYR A 97 -3.04 -2.85 -1.75
N SER A 98 -4.26 -2.52 -1.32
CA SER A 98 -5.04 -3.36 -0.38
C SER A 98 -6.36 -3.87 -0.93
N GLY A 99 -6.61 -3.74 -2.24
CA GLY A 99 -7.78 -4.32 -2.89
C GLY A 99 -7.45 -5.65 -3.57
N LYS A 100 -8.41 -6.57 -3.60
CA LYS A 100 -8.37 -7.64 -4.60
C LYS A 100 -8.44 -6.99 -5.98
N LYS A 101 -7.81 -7.61 -6.99
CA LYS A 101 -7.79 -7.13 -8.38
C LYS A 101 -9.19 -6.67 -8.85
N GLY A 102 -10.23 -7.46 -8.56
CA GLY A 102 -11.63 -7.13 -8.90
C GLY A 102 -12.19 -5.87 -8.20
N SER A 103 -11.93 -5.68 -6.91
CA SER A 103 -12.41 -4.51 -6.15
C SER A 103 -11.86 -3.20 -6.72
N ASN A 104 -10.56 -3.18 -7.01
CA ASN A 104 -9.90 -1.98 -7.54
C ASN A 104 -10.39 -1.64 -8.95
N ILE A 105 -10.58 -2.65 -9.80
CA ILE A 105 -11.19 -2.48 -11.13
C ILE A 105 -12.62 -1.92 -11.01
N GLY A 106 -13.40 -2.41 -10.03
CA GLY A 106 -14.75 -1.93 -9.76
C GLY A 106 -14.79 -0.46 -9.38
N LEU A 107 -13.94 -0.02 -8.45
CA LEU A 107 -13.86 1.40 -8.04
C LEU A 107 -13.39 2.31 -9.18
N ARG A 108 -12.37 1.89 -9.95
CA ARG A 108 -11.91 2.62 -11.13
C ARG A 108 -13.00 2.72 -12.21
N SER A 109 -13.76 1.66 -12.42
CA SER A 109 -14.91 1.66 -13.33
C SER A 109 -16.01 2.63 -12.89
N VAL A 110 -16.29 2.71 -11.58
CA VAL A 110 -17.24 3.69 -11.02
C VAL A 110 -16.72 5.12 -11.22
N ALA A 111 -15.44 5.37 -10.93
CA ALA A 111 -14.82 6.67 -11.16
C ALA A 111 -14.97 7.09 -12.63
N LYS A 112 -14.61 6.20 -13.56
CA LYS A 112 -14.69 6.46 -15.01
C LYS A 112 -16.10 6.83 -15.45
N ARG A 113 -17.14 6.12 -14.98
CA ARG A 113 -18.55 6.44 -15.29
C ARG A 113 -18.99 7.81 -14.76
N LYS A 114 -18.29 8.37 -13.76
CA LYS A 114 -18.55 9.70 -13.20
C LYS A 114 -17.65 10.80 -13.81
N GLY A 115 -16.90 10.49 -14.88
CA GLY A 115 -15.92 11.41 -15.45
C GLY A 115 -14.72 11.66 -14.53
N MET A 116 -14.41 10.72 -13.64
CA MET A 116 -13.29 10.80 -12.70
C MET A 116 -12.23 9.76 -13.03
N LYS A 117 -10.99 10.01 -12.61
CA LYS A 117 -9.86 9.07 -12.69
C LYS A 117 -9.41 8.69 -11.29
N LEU A 118 -9.47 7.40 -10.95
CA LEU A 118 -8.90 6.86 -9.71
C LEU A 118 -7.58 6.13 -10.02
N ASN A 119 -6.49 6.52 -9.36
CA ASN A 119 -5.20 5.84 -9.39
C ASN A 119 -4.58 5.82 -7.98
N GLN A 120 -3.32 5.37 -7.87
CA GLN A 120 -2.59 5.29 -6.59
C GLN A 120 -2.36 6.67 -5.95
N TYR A 121 -2.28 7.73 -6.76
CA TYR A 121 -2.09 9.10 -6.29
C TYR A 121 -3.39 9.79 -5.85
N GLY A 122 -4.56 9.23 -6.12
CA GLY A 122 -5.83 9.88 -5.77
C GLY A 122 -6.98 9.64 -6.74
N LEU A 123 -8.08 10.31 -6.44
CA LEU A 123 -9.24 10.48 -7.31
C LEU A 123 -9.16 11.89 -7.92
N PHE A 124 -9.30 11.98 -9.23
CA PHE A 124 -9.14 13.21 -9.99
C PHE A 124 -10.34 13.47 -10.89
N LYS A 125 -10.60 14.75 -11.17
CA LYS A 125 -11.52 15.21 -12.21
C LYS A 125 -10.97 16.52 -12.78
N ASP A 126 -10.93 16.61 -14.11
CA ASP A 126 -10.47 17.81 -14.82
C ASP A 126 -9.10 18.31 -14.34
N GLY A 127 -8.16 17.39 -14.13
CA GLY A 127 -6.80 17.67 -13.63
C GLY A 127 -6.70 17.99 -12.13
N ARG A 128 -7.82 18.15 -11.42
CA ARG A 128 -7.85 18.48 -9.99
C ARG A 128 -8.05 17.23 -9.13
N ARG A 129 -7.31 17.13 -8.04
CA ARG A 129 -7.48 16.07 -7.03
C ARG A 129 -8.74 16.32 -6.21
N LEU A 130 -9.64 15.35 -6.19
CA LEU A 130 -10.88 15.35 -5.41
C LEU A 130 -10.76 14.63 -4.07
N ALA A 131 -9.88 13.63 -4.00
CA ALA A 131 -9.66 12.76 -2.86
C ALA A 131 -8.30 12.03 -2.98
N GLY A 132 -7.71 11.64 -1.86
CA GLY A 132 -6.47 10.86 -1.78
C GLY A 132 -5.94 10.64 -0.36
N LYS A 133 -6.30 11.45 0.63
CA LYS A 133 -5.75 11.35 2.00
C LYS A 133 -6.24 10.12 2.75
N THR A 134 -7.49 9.74 2.53
CA THR A 134 -8.14 8.60 3.18
C THR A 134 -8.92 7.76 2.18
N GLU A 135 -8.99 6.45 2.42
CA GLU A 135 -9.84 5.56 1.63
C GLU A 135 -11.31 5.98 1.73
N LYS A 136 -11.77 6.42 2.91
CA LYS A 136 -13.16 6.83 3.16
C LYS A 136 -13.59 7.97 2.24
N GLU A 137 -12.77 9.00 2.09
CA GLU A 137 -13.11 10.14 1.24
C GLU A 137 -13.19 9.75 -0.25
N ILE A 138 -12.39 8.77 -0.69
CA ILE A 138 -12.46 8.23 -2.06
C ILE A 138 -13.80 7.52 -2.26
N TYR A 139 -14.18 6.65 -1.33
CA TYR A 139 -15.47 5.95 -1.38
C TYR A 139 -16.65 6.94 -1.40
N GLU A 140 -16.60 7.97 -0.54
CA GLU A 140 -17.62 9.02 -0.46
C GLU A 140 -17.76 9.78 -1.79
N LYS A 141 -16.65 10.27 -2.38
CA LYS A 141 -16.68 10.96 -3.69
C LYS A 141 -17.17 10.06 -4.82
N LEU A 142 -16.95 8.76 -4.72
CA LEU A 142 -17.50 7.78 -5.66
C LEU A 142 -18.99 7.46 -5.41
N GLY A 143 -19.60 7.95 -4.33
CA GLY A 143 -20.96 7.61 -3.93
C GLY A 143 -21.10 6.14 -3.53
N ARG A 144 -20.10 5.62 -2.81
CA ARG A 144 -20.04 4.23 -2.35
C ARG A 144 -19.89 4.20 -0.84
N LYS A 145 -20.54 3.23 -0.19
CA LYS A 145 -20.29 2.93 1.23
C LYS A 145 -18.87 2.38 1.39
N TYR A 146 -18.11 2.94 2.34
CA TYR A 146 -16.78 2.44 2.66
C TYR A 146 -16.81 0.95 3.01
N LYS A 147 -15.89 0.19 2.43
CA LYS A 147 -15.65 -1.21 2.76
C LYS A 147 -14.31 -1.33 3.50
N LYS A 148 -14.33 -2.00 4.64
CA LYS A 148 -13.10 -2.36 5.34
C LYS A 148 -12.26 -3.29 4.47
N PRO A 149 -10.92 -3.34 4.63
CA PRO A 149 -10.05 -4.18 3.82
C PRO A 149 -10.49 -5.64 3.71
N GLU A 150 -11.01 -6.21 4.79
CA GLU A 150 -11.43 -7.62 4.88
C GLU A 150 -12.69 -7.90 4.03
N ASP A 151 -13.50 -6.88 3.74
CA ASP A 151 -14.77 -6.95 3.00
C ASP A 151 -14.66 -6.60 1.50
N ARG A 152 -13.43 -6.43 0.99
CA ARG A 152 -13.14 -6.01 -0.39
C ARG A 152 -13.00 -7.16 -1.38
#